data_AF-A0A972NFJ5-F1
#
_entry.id   AF-A0A972NFJ5-F1
#
_cell.length_a   1.000
_cell.length_b   1.000
_cell.length_c   1.000
_cell.angle_alpha   90.00
_cell.angle_beta   90.00
_cell.angle_gamma   90.00
#
_symmetry.space_group_name_H-M   'P 1'
#
loop_
_entity.id
_entity.type
_entity.pdbx_description
1 polymer ?
#
loop_
_entity_poly.entity_id
_entity_poly.type
_entity_poly.pdbx_seq_one_letter_code
_entity_poly.pdbx_strand_id
1 'polypeptide(L)'
;MRKVLAIALASAGFALAADGKAIFQQKGCASCHQPNVDTVGPSLKKIAQAYESVEQLVKYLKGEAQPIVDPAKANIMNAQLAQLKGLSEEELKALAEYILSFK
;
A
#
# COMPACT_ATOMS: atom_id res chain seq x y z
N MET A 1 9.36 57.81 3.64
CA MET A 1 9.92 56.59 4.27
C MET A 1 8.77 55.66 4.65
N ARG A 2 8.43 54.68 3.80
CA ARG A 2 7.58 53.55 4.19
C ARG A 2 8.12 52.33 3.46
N LYS A 3 9.03 51.62 4.14
CA LYS A 3 9.53 50.32 3.69
C LYS A 3 8.37 49.33 3.85
N VAL A 4 7.78 48.89 2.75
CA VAL A 4 6.83 47.78 2.75
C VAL A 4 7.65 46.51 2.72
N LEU A 5 7.78 45.86 3.88
CA LEU A 5 8.45 44.59 4.02
C LEU A 5 7.47 43.50 3.58
N ALA A 6 7.67 42.94 2.39
CA ALA A 6 6.94 41.77 1.93
C ALA A 6 7.39 40.56 2.76
N ILE A 7 6.52 40.10 3.66
CA ILE A 7 6.70 38.84 4.38
C ILE A 7 6.29 37.73 3.41
N ALA A 8 7.27 37.05 2.83
CA ALA A 8 7.05 35.80 2.13
C ALA A 8 6.70 34.72 3.16
N LEU A 9 5.42 34.33 3.25
CA LEU A 9 5.03 33.09 3.91
C LEU A 9 5.52 31.93 3.03
N ALA A 10 6.66 31.35 3.40
CA ALA A 10 7.05 30.04 2.94
C ALA A 10 6.12 29.01 3.61
N SER A 11 5.07 28.60 2.89
CA SER A 11 4.31 27.40 3.25
C SER A 11 5.20 26.18 2.98
N ALA A 12 5.98 25.79 3.98
CA ALA A 12 6.56 24.45 4.04
C ALA A 12 5.40 23.46 4.08
N GLY A 13 5.08 22.86 2.94
CA GLY A 13 4.10 21.79 2.85
C GLY A 13 4.58 20.64 3.73
N PHE A 14 3.90 20.41 4.84
CA PHE A 14 3.97 19.13 5.52
C PHE A 14 3.48 18.08 4.53
N ALA A 15 4.39 17.31 3.95
CA ALA A 15 4.04 16.07 3.28
C ALA A 15 3.45 15.15 4.36
N LEU A 16 2.12 15.11 4.46
CA LEU A 16 1.42 14.11 5.26
C LEU A 16 1.82 12.75 4.68
N ALA A 17 2.46 11.92 5.50
CA ALA A 17 2.78 10.54 5.13
C ALA A 17 1.48 9.81 4.76
N ALA A 18 1.51 9.03 3.68
CA ALA A 18 0.35 8.24 3.26
C ALA A 18 -0.02 7.20 4.34
N ASP A 19 -1.32 7.03 4.63
CA ASP A 19 -1.82 6.06 5.60
C ASP A 19 -2.15 4.73 4.91
N GLY A 20 -1.23 3.76 5.00
CA GLY A 20 -1.39 2.43 4.42
C GLY A 20 -2.59 1.65 4.94
N LYS A 21 -2.96 1.82 6.21
CA LYS A 21 -4.14 1.18 6.80
C LYS A 21 -5.42 1.76 6.20
N ALA A 22 -5.48 3.09 6.06
CA ALA A 22 -6.62 3.74 5.42
C ALA A 22 -6.77 3.30 3.96
N ILE A 23 -5.67 3.24 3.19
CA ILE A 23 -5.68 2.72 1.82
C ILE A 23 -6.19 1.28 1.78
N PHE A 24 -5.66 0.40 2.63
CA PHE A 24 -6.09 -1.01 2.71
C PHE A 24 -7.60 -1.16 2.97
N GLN A 25 -8.15 -0.31 3.85
CA GLN A 25 -9.58 -0.31 4.16
C GLN A 25 -10.41 0.25 3.00
N GLN A 26 -10.02 1.40 2.43
CA GLN A 26 -10.73 2.08 1.35
C GLN A 26 -10.73 1.29 0.04
N LYS A 27 -9.66 0.57 -0.25
CA LYS A 27 -9.55 -0.31 -1.44
C LYS A 27 -10.21 -1.68 -1.24
N GLY A 28 -10.85 -1.92 -0.09
CA GLY A 28 -11.63 -3.13 0.17
C GLY A 28 -10.80 -4.39 0.41
N CYS A 29 -9.49 -4.28 0.64
CA CYS A 29 -8.57 -5.41 0.80
C CYS A 29 -8.98 -6.32 1.98
N ALA A 30 -9.55 -5.72 3.04
CA ALA A 30 -10.01 -6.41 4.23
C ALA A 30 -11.13 -7.44 3.98
N SER A 31 -11.83 -7.37 2.84
CA SER A 31 -12.88 -8.35 2.51
C SER A 31 -12.33 -9.77 2.28
N CYS A 32 -11.08 -9.87 1.82
CA CYS A 32 -10.43 -11.14 1.48
C CYS A 32 -9.19 -11.45 2.32
N HIS A 33 -8.56 -10.41 2.89
CA HIS A 33 -7.31 -10.52 3.65
C HIS A 33 -7.52 -10.16 5.11
N GLN A 34 -7.68 -11.17 5.96
CA GLN A 34 -7.78 -11.01 7.41
C GLN A 34 -6.39 -11.03 8.06
N PRO A 35 -6.21 -10.46 9.26
CA PRO A 35 -4.90 -10.40 9.91
C PRO A 35 -4.21 -11.77 10.06
N ASN A 36 -4.94 -12.77 10.55
CA ASN A 36 -4.36 -14.03 11.03
C ASN A 36 -5.01 -15.29 10.45
N VAL A 37 -6.04 -15.15 9.62
CA VAL A 37 -6.82 -16.27 9.10
C VAL A 37 -6.89 -16.19 7.60
N ASP A 38 -6.61 -17.31 6.93
CA ASP A 38 -6.83 -17.41 5.50
C ASP A 38 -8.32 -17.56 5.23
N THR A 39 -8.84 -16.74 4.32
CA THR A 39 -10.26 -16.77 3.95
C THR A 39 -10.37 -16.98 2.44
N VAL A 40 -10.87 -15.98 1.70
CA VAL A 40 -10.79 -15.97 0.24
C VAL A 40 -9.32 -15.84 -0.18
N GLY A 41 -8.61 -14.87 0.40
CA GLY A 41 -7.18 -14.67 0.25
C GLY A 41 -6.37 -15.14 1.47
N PRO A 42 -5.04 -15.22 1.34
CA PRO A 42 -4.15 -15.49 2.47
C PRO A 42 -4.24 -14.39 3.53
N SER A 43 -3.99 -14.76 4.78
CA SER A 43 -3.87 -13.82 5.88
C SER A 43 -2.75 -12.81 5.67
N LEU A 44 -2.88 -11.63 6.29
CA LEU A 44 -1.84 -10.61 6.26
C LEU A 44 -0.54 -11.14 6.87
N LYS A 45 -0.63 -11.92 7.96
CA LYS A 45 0.53 -12.61 8.53
C LYS A 45 1.23 -13.52 7.52
N LYS A 46 0.49 -14.34 6.76
CA LYS A 46 1.08 -15.22 5.74
C LYS A 46 1.72 -14.42 4.60
N ILE A 47 1.09 -13.34 4.15
CA ILE A 47 1.67 -12.44 3.13
C ILE A 47 2.95 -11.81 3.67
N ALA A 48 2.91 -11.27 4.89
CA ALA A 48 4.03 -10.59 5.52
C ALA A 48 5.25 -11.51 5.71
N GLN A 49 5.02 -12.80 5.98
CA GLN A 49 6.08 -13.81 6.08
C GLN A 49 6.69 -14.19 4.73
N ALA A 50 5.93 -14.11 3.63
CA ALA A 50 6.39 -14.51 2.31
C ALA A 50 7.19 -13.42 1.57
N TYR A 51 6.92 -12.14 1.86
CA TYR A 51 7.60 -11.02 1.23
C TYR A 51 8.77 -10.50 2.11
N GLU A 52 9.92 -10.34 1.48
CA GLU A 52 11.17 -9.98 2.16
C GLU A 52 11.27 -8.46 2.39
N SER A 53 10.75 -7.65 1.45
CA SER A 53 10.83 -6.19 1.51
C SER A 53 9.58 -5.49 0.98
N VAL A 54 9.45 -4.21 1.32
CA VAL A 54 8.40 -3.30 0.83
C VAL A 54 8.45 -3.23 -0.70
N GLU A 55 9.63 -3.12 -1.28
CA GLU A 55 9.85 -3.01 -2.72
C GLU A 55 9.39 -4.26 -3.48
N GLN A 56 9.64 -5.45 -2.92
CA GLN A 56 9.18 -6.71 -3.52
C GLN A 56 7.65 -6.76 -3.56
N LEU A 57 6.98 -6.38 -2.47
CA LEU A 57 5.52 -6.34 -2.41
C LEU A 57 4.97 -5.24 -3.34
N VAL A 58 5.58 -4.06 -3.38
CA VAL A 58 5.17 -2.97 -4.27
C VAL A 58 5.25 -3.39 -5.75
N LYS A 59 6.28 -4.13 -6.17
CA LYS A 59 6.35 -4.68 -7.54
C LYS A 59 5.15 -5.57 -7.84
N TYR A 60 4.74 -6.43 -6.90
CA TYR A 60 3.53 -7.23 -7.07
C TYR A 60 2.26 -6.35 -7.13
N LEU A 61 2.15 -5.35 -6.24
CA LEU A 61 1.00 -4.42 -6.22
C LEU A 61 0.88 -3.59 -7.52
N LYS A 62 2.00 -3.32 -8.21
CA LYS A 62 2.04 -2.69 -9.54
C LYS A 62 1.74 -3.67 -10.70
N GLY A 63 1.64 -4.97 -10.43
CA GLY A 63 1.51 -6.01 -11.45
C GLY A 63 2.80 -6.32 -12.20
N GLU A 64 3.95 -5.92 -11.65
CA GLU A 64 5.29 -6.10 -12.23
C GLU A 64 5.99 -7.38 -11.73
N ALA A 65 5.34 -8.15 -10.86
CA ALA A 65 5.84 -9.41 -10.32
C ALA A 65 4.73 -10.48 -10.27
N GLN A 66 5.13 -11.75 -10.26
CA GLN A 66 4.21 -12.88 -10.08
C GLN A 66 3.83 -13.03 -8.60
N PRO A 67 2.62 -13.52 -8.28
CA PRO A 67 2.26 -13.83 -6.91
C PRO A 67 3.07 -15.03 -6.41
N ILE A 68 3.59 -14.91 -5.18
CA ILE A 68 4.44 -15.94 -4.56
C ILE A 68 3.75 -16.70 -3.43
N VAL A 69 2.57 -16.25 -2.97
CA VAL A 69 1.88 -16.82 -1.80
C VAL A 69 0.89 -17.91 -2.18
N ASP A 70 0.00 -17.65 -3.15
CA ASP A 70 -0.98 -18.62 -3.64
C ASP A 70 -1.18 -18.48 -5.16
N PRO A 71 -0.28 -19.09 -5.97
CA PRO A 71 -0.33 -18.99 -7.42
C PRO A 71 -1.62 -19.56 -8.04
N ALA A 72 -2.27 -20.52 -7.39
CA ALA A 72 -3.52 -21.11 -7.89
C ALA A 72 -4.68 -20.10 -7.91
N LYS A 73 -4.64 -19.09 -7.03
CA LYS A 73 -5.63 -17.99 -6.95
C LYS A 73 -5.13 -16.67 -7.56
N ALA A 74 -3.99 -16.69 -8.26
CA ALA A 74 -3.35 -15.52 -8.86
C ALA A 74 -4.34 -14.65 -9.67
N ASN A 75 -5.17 -15.27 -10.51
CA ASN A 75 -6.10 -14.56 -11.38
C ASN A 75 -7.13 -13.73 -10.59
N ILE A 76 -7.57 -14.22 -9.43
CA ILE A 76 -8.54 -13.51 -8.58
C ILE A 76 -7.90 -12.26 -7.97
N MET A 77 -6.68 -12.38 -7.43
CA MET A 77 -5.98 -11.26 -6.81
C MET A 77 -5.44 -10.26 -7.84
N ASN A 78 -4.91 -10.74 -8.97
CA ASN A 78 -4.39 -9.88 -10.03
C ASN A 78 -5.48 -8.96 -10.61
N ALA A 79 -6.73 -9.42 -10.68
CA ALA A 79 -7.86 -8.58 -11.06
C ALA A 79 -8.07 -7.40 -10.10
N GLN A 80 -7.78 -7.58 -8.80
CA GLN A 80 -7.91 -6.52 -7.78
C GLN A 80 -6.81 -5.46 -7.86
N LEU A 81 -5.67 -5.76 -8.49
CA LEU A 81 -4.59 -4.78 -8.69
C LEU A 81 -5.05 -3.55 -9.50
N ALA A 82 -6.12 -3.70 -10.29
CA ALA A 82 -6.77 -2.58 -10.97
C ALA A 82 -7.25 -1.47 -10.00
N GLN A 83 -7.60 -1.81 -8.76
CA GLN A 83 -8.03 -0.85 -7.71
C GLN A 83 -6.89 0.06 -7.24
N LEU A 84 -5.64 -0.38 -7.48
CA LEU A 84 -4.43 0.33 -7.08
C LEU A 84 -3.90 1.24 -8.21
N LYS A 85 -4.49 1.16 -9.42
CA LYS A 85 -4.18 2.07 -10.52
C LYS A 85 -4.51 3.50 -10.09
N GLY A 86 -3.50 4.37 -10.10
CA GLY A 86 -3.63 5.78 -9.70
C GLY A 86 -3.12 6.09 -8.30
N LEU A 87 -2.73 5.09 -7.50
CA LEU A 87 -1.96 5.36 -6.28
C LEU A 87 -0.55 5.82 -6.63
N SER A 88 -0.02 6.77 -5.86
CA SER A 88 1.38 7.20 -5.94
C SER A 88 2.33 6.10 -5.47
N GLU A 89 3.62 6.28 -5.72
CA GLU A 89 4.62 5.35 -5.21
C GLU A 89 4.67 5.34 -3.68
N GLU A 90 4.52 6.49 -3.04
CA GLU A 90 4.46 6.65 -1.59
C GLU A 90 3.23 5.96 -1.00
N GLU A 91 2.07 6.06 -1.66
CA GLU A 91 0.85 5.37 -1.24
C GLU A 91 0.98 3.84 -1.34
N LEU A 92 1.60 3.34 -2.41
CA LEU A 92 1.87 1.91 -2.58
C LEU A 92 2.88 1.41 -1.53
N LYS A 93 3.92 2.19 -1.22
CA LYS A 93 4.87 1.87 -0.15
C LYS A 93 4.18 1.83 1.20
N ALA A 94 3.36 2.81 1.54
CA ALA A 94 2.60 2.83 2.78
C ALA A 94 1.65 1.62 2.90
N LEU A 95 0.95 1.26 1.82
CA LEU A 95 0.11 0.06 1.77
C LEU A 95 0.93 -1.22 2.00
N ALA A 96 2.08 -1.34 1.35
CA ALA A 96 2.97 -2.48 1.52
C ALA A 96 3.54 -2.55 2.95
N GLU A 97 3.99 -1.43 3.52
CA GLU A 97 4.45 -1.34 4.91
C GLU A 97 3.37 -1.77 5.90
N TYR A 98 2.12 -1.33 5.70
CA TYR A 98 1.00 -1.79 6.52
C TYR A 98 0.79 -3.31 6.41
N ILE A 99 0.83 -3.89 5.21
CA ILE A 99 0.70 -5.36 5.05
C ILE A 99 1.87 -6.09 5.73
N LEU A 100 3.10 -5.60 5.57
CA LEU A 100 4.30 -6.20 6.14
C LEU A 100 4.44 -5.99 7.66
N SER A 101 3.66 -5.09 8.27
CA SER A 101 3.67 -4.91 9.73
C SER A 101 3.05 -6.09 10.49
N PHE A 102 2.48 -7.07 9.79
CA PHE A 102 1.89 -8.28 10.36
C PHE A 102 2.86 -9.48 10.42
N LYS A 103 4.17 -9.24 10.28
CA LYS A 103 5.22 -10.27 10.46
C LYS A 103 5.14 -10.94 11.84
#